data_AF-A0A5R8NAZ7-F1
#
_entry.id   AF-A0A5R8NAZ7-F1
#
_cell.length_a   1.000
_cell.length_b   1.000
_cell.length_c   1.000
_cell.angle_alpha   90.00
_cell.angle_beta   90.00
_cell.angle_gamma   90.00
#
_symmetry.space_group_name_H-M   'P 1'
#
loop_
_entity.id
_entity.type
_entity.pdbx_description
1 polymer ?
#
loop_
_entity_poly.entity_id
_entity_poly.type
_entity_poly.pdbx_seq_one_letter_code
_entity_poly.pdbx_strand_id
1 'polypeptide(L)'
;MEEPRHELAALIDRVRDANGWSDTDITRRATAEGHKLGKSNLSRIRNTDVVSITASTIRGLAAGLAIPESEVAQAALVSMGIDLPQFGEIDLETAVRLDADLSVRDKSMLLDLLRGMRQPGETARHRPIGAVRYHKVTAEELDAAVARALEHMGVAHARLPSHSQPPYNPEAAQLAEETESDLHVDHSAGRPDAAPLEQPPFDRSRLLAAMSEPDQEDRAGKSRRSRRSKVDLEQREHELPEDDDFHEQ
;
A
#
# COMPACT_ATOMS: atom_id res chain seq x y z
N MET A 1 21.24 -16.75 -8.88
CA MET A 1 19.94 -16.07 -8.93
C MET A 1 19.59 -16.00 -10.41
N GLU A 2 18.46 -16.60 -10.79
CA GLU A 2 17.98 -16.60 -12.18
C GLU A 2 17.50 -15.17 -12.50
N GLU A 3 17.87 -14.62 -13.65
CA GLU A 3 17.41 -13.28 -14.04
C GLU A 3 15.90 -13.30 -14.33
N PRO A 4 15.13 -12.34 -13.79
CA PRO A 4 13.70 -12.29 -14.04
C PRO A 4 13.45 -12.00 -15.52
N ARG A 5 12.65 -12.87 -16.16
CA ARG A 5 12.40 -12.82 -17.61
C ARG A 5 11.65 -11.57 -18.06
N HIS A 6 10.82 -11.01 -17.20
CA HIS A 6 9.98 -9.84 -17.47
C HIS A 6 9.59 -9.15 -16.16
N GLU A 7 9.03 -7.94 -16.25
CA GLU A 7 8.77 -7.07 -15.09
C GLU A 7 7.84 -7.69 -14.03
N LEU A 8 6.82 -8.43 -14.46
CA LEU A 8 5.91 -9.11 -13.55
C LEU A 8 6.60 -10.25 -12.77
N ALA A 9 7.52 -10.97 -13.40
CA ALA A 9 8.34 -11.97 -12.70
C ALA A 9 9.28 -11.28 -11.71
N ALA A 10 9.90 -10.17 -12.11
CA ALA A 10 10.75 -9.36 -11.24
C ALA A 10 10.01 -8.84 -10.01
N LEU A 11 8.77 -8.36 -10.17
CA LEU A 11 7.91 -7.93 -9.07
C LEU A 11 7.59 -9.08 -8.11
N ILE A 12 7.17 -10.23 -8.64
CA ILE A 12 6.85 -11.42 -7.84
C ILE A 12 8.09 -11.86 -7.04
N ASP A 13 9.25 -11.94 -7.68
CA ASP A 13 10.49 -12.37 -7.04
C ASP A 13 10.95 -11.36 -5.97
N ARG A 14 10.88 -10.06 -6.26
CA ARG A 14 11.21 -9.00 -5.29
C ARG A 14 10.37 -9.10 -4.02
N VAL A 15 9.04 -9.21 -4.16
CA VAL A 15 8.15 -9.30 -2.99
C VAL A 15 8.34 -10.62 -2.25
N ARG A 16 8.51 -11.73 -2.98
CA ARG A 16 8.79 -13.04 -2.38
C ARG A 16 10.04 -12.99 -1.52
N ASP A 17 11.13 -12.49 -2.10
CA ASP A 17 12.44 -12.50 -1.46
C ASP A 17 12.49 -11.50 -0.28
N ALA A 18 11.87 -10.32 -0.43
CA ALA A 18 11.76 -9.32 0.64
C ALA A 18 11.05 -9.85 1.89
N ASN A 19 10.09 -10.76 1.71
CA ASN A 19 9.32 -11.32 2.81
C ASN A 19 9.71 -12.75 3.21
N GLY A 20 10.71 -13.35 2.54
CA GLY A 20 11.10 -14.74 2.73
C GLY A 20 9.97 -15.74 2.45
N TRP A 21 9.05 -15.41 1.54
CA TRP A 21 7.91 -16.27 1.21
C TRP A 21 8.26 -17.35 0.20
N SER A 22 7.50 -18.44 0.21
CA SER A 22 7.47 -19.41 -0.87
C SER A 22 6.28 -19.18 -1.80
N ASP A 23 6.30 -19.79 -2.99
CA ASP A 23 5.13 -19.82 -3.90
C ASP A 23 3.87 -20.37 -3.21
N THR A 24 4.05 -21.31 -2.27
CA THR A 24 2.96 -21.88 -1.47
C THR A 24 2.37 -20.82 -0.54
N ASP A 25 3.18 -19.93 0.04
CA ASP A 25 2.69 -18.87 0.91
C ASP A 25 1.87 -17.83 0.12
N ILE A 26 2.34 -17.45 -1.07
CA ILE A 26 1.64 -16.51 -1.97
C ILE A 26 0.27 -17.08 -2.36
N THR A 27 0.21 -18.33 -2.81
CA THR A 27 -1.04 -18.98 -3.21
C THR A 27 -1.99 -19.20 -2.03
N ARG A 28 -1.47 -19.53 -0.84
CA ARG A 28 -2.26 -19.64 0.39
C ARG A 28 -2.91 -18.31 0.76
N ARG A 29 -2.17 -17.20 0.70
CA ARG A 29 -2.68 -15.85 0.98
C ARG A 29 -3.79 -15.45 0.01
N ALA A 30 -3.55 -15.61 -1.29
CA ALA A 30 -4.55 -15.33 -2.31
C ALA A 30 -5.85 -16.14 -2.06
N THR A 31 -5.72 -17.41 -1.68
CA THR A 31 -6.87 -18.28 -1.39
C THR A 31 -7.60 -17.87 -0.11
N ALA A 32 -6.88 -17.42 0.92
CA ALA A 32 -7.47 -16.92 2.15
C ALA A 32 -8.34 -15.68 1.93
N GLU A 33 -8.02 -14.87 0.92
CA GLU A 33 -8.82 -13.72 0.48
C GLU A 33 -9.90 -14.08 -0.57
N GLY A 34 -10.11 -15.37 -0.83
CA GLY A 34 -11.16 -15.85 -1.75
C GLY A 34 -10.77 -15.82 -3.23
N HIS A 35 -9.50 -15.59 -3.57
CA HIS A 35 -9.01 -15.60 -4.94
C HIS A 35 -8.44 -16.95 -5.35
N LYS A 36 -8.78 -17.40 -6.57
CA LYS A 36 -8.27 -18.64 -7.14
C LYS A 36 -6.92 -18.41 -7.83
N LEU A 37 -5.83 -18.43 -7.07
CA LEU A 37 -4.46 -18.43 -7.61
C LEU A 37 -3.77 -19.77 -7.32
N GLY A 38 -3.65 -20.61 -8.34
CA GLY A 38 -2.98 -21.91 -8.21
C GLY A 38 -1.45 -21.82 -8.39
N LYS A 39 -0.71 -22.73 -7.74
CA LYS A 39 0.76 -22.83 -7.84
C LYS A 39 1.25 -22.96 -9.28
N SER A 40 0.60 -23.78 -10.10
CA SER A 40 0.95 -23.93 -11.52
C SER A 40 0.70 -22.65 -12.32
N ASN A 41 -0.29 -21.84 -11.93
CA ASN A 41 -0.53 -20.55 -12.58
C ASN A 41 0.56 -19.54 -12.23
N LEU A 42 0.89 -19.42 -10.94
CA LEU A 42 1.97 -18.57 -10.45
C LEU A 42 3.32 -18.96 -11.09
N SER A 43 3.64 -20.25 -11.12
CA SER A 43 4.86 -20.75 -11.76
C SER A 43 4.91 -20.48 -13.26
N ARG A 44 3.78 -20.53 -13.98
CA ARG A 44 3.74 -20.19 -15.40
C ARG A 44 3.98 -18.70 -15.62
N ILE A 45 3.30 -17.86 -14.85
CA ILE A 45 3.42 -16.40 -14.93
C ILE A 45 4.86 -15.95 -14.67
N ARG A 46 5.59 -16.61 -13.78
CA ARG A 46 6.98 -16.24 -13.48
C ARG A 46 7.99 -16.66 -14.57
N ASN A 47 7.72 -17.77 -15.25
CA ASN A 47 8.72 -18.43 -16.11
C ASN A 47 8.41 -18.33 -17.62
N THR A 48 7.28 -17.73 -17.99
CA THR A 48 6.81 -17.65 -19.38
C THR A 48 6.42 -16.22 -19.70
N ASP A 49 6.71 -15.79 -20.94
CA ASP A 49 6.35 -14.46 -21.42
C ASP A 49 4.85 -14.21 -21.26
N VAL A 50 4.52 -13.03 -20.72
CA VAL A 50 3.14 -12.64 -20.46
C VAL A 50 2.60 -11.97 -21.71
N VAL A 51 1.73 -12.68 -22.44
CA VAL A 51 1.03 -12.14 -23.63
C VAL A 51 -0.36 -11.61 -23.27
N SER A 52 -0.95 -12.14 -22.21
CA SER A 52 -2.24 -11.69 -21.69
C SER A 52 -2.35 -12.03 -20.20
N ILE A 53 -3.12 -11.24 -19.47
CA ILE A 53 -3.44 -11.48 -18.06
C ILE A 53 -4.90 -11.11 -17.79
N THR A 54 -5.58 -11.90 -16.97
CA THR A 54 -6.97 -11.62 -16.57
C THR A 54 -7.02 -10.77 -15.31
N ALA A 55 -8.09 -9.97 -15.16
CA ALA A 55 -8.35 -9.24 -13.92
C ALA A 55 -8.41 -10.16 -12.68
N SER A 56 -8.95 -11.38 -12.83
CA SER A 56 -8.96 -12.38 -11.76
C SER A 56 -7.54 -12.80 -11.33
N THR A 57 -6.60 -12.89 -12.26
CA THR A 57 -5.21 -13.22 -11.98
C THR A 57 -4.50 -12.06 -11.32
N ILE A 58 -4.72 -10.82 -11.78
CA ILE A 58 -4.19 -9.60 -11.15
C ILE A 58 -4.64 -9.52 -9.69
N ARG A 59 -5.94 -9.68 -9.42
CA ARG A 59 -6.49 -9.70 -8.05
C ARG A 59 -5.89 -10.80 -7.19
N GLY A 60 -5.80 -12.01 -7.73
CA GLY A 60 -5.19 -13.13 -7.01
C GLY A 60 -3.72 -12.90 -6.69
N LEU A 61 -2.95 -12.30 -7.60
CA LEU A 61 -1.57 -11.92 -7.37
C LEU A 61 -1.46 -10.80 -6.33
N ALA A 62 -2.27 -9.75 -6.45
CA ALA A 62 -2.29 -8.62 -5.50
C ALA A 62 -2.56 -9.11 -4.06
N ALA A 63 -3.60 -9.92 -3.88
CA ALA A 63 -3.91 -10.58 -2.61
C ALA A 63 -2.77 -11.49 -2.12
N GLY A 64 -2.21 -12.31 -3.02
CA GLY A 64 -1.12 -13.23 -2.66
C GLY A 64 0.18 -12.55 -2.26
N LEU A 65 0.48 -11.41 -2.89
CA LEU A 65 1.69 -10.61 -2.69
C LEU A 65 1.50 -9.50 -1.65
N ALA A 66 0.28 -9.25 -1.19
CA ALA A 66 -0.08 -8.14 -0.31
C ALA A 66 0.37 -6.76 -0.84
N ILE A 67 0.18 -6.54 -2.15
CA ILE A 67 0.47 -5.27 -2.83
C ILE A 67 -0.76 -4.79 -3.62
N PRO A 68 -0.85 -3.50 -3.99
CA PRO A 68 -1.98 -2.97 -4.74
C PRO A 68 -2.19 -3.64 -6.11
N GLU A 69 -3.46 -3.81 -6.52
CA GLU A 69 -3.80 -4.31 -7.88
C GLU A 69 -3.17 -3.46 -8.99
N SER A 70 -3.05 -2.15 -8.77
CA SER A 70 -2.46 -1.21 -9.73
C SER A 70 -0.98 -1.50 -10.00
N GLU A 71 -0.22 -1.94 -9.00
CA GLU A 71 1.21 -2.25 -9.16
C GLU A 71 1.39 -3.54 -9.95
N VAL A 72 0.59 -4.58 -9.63
CA VAL A 72 0.55 -5.83 -10.39
C VAL A 72 0.12 -5.59 -11.83
N ALA A 73 -0.91 -4.78 -12.06
CA ALA A 73 -1.40 -4.44 -13.38
C ALA A 73 -0.33 -3.70 -14.21
N GLN A 74 0.37 -2.75 -13.60
CA GLN A 74 1.47 -2.03 -14.25
C GLN A 74 2.59 -2.97 -14.68
N ALA A 75 3.08 -3.82 -13.77
CA ALA A 75 4.12 -4.78 -14.09
C ALA A 75 3.69 -5.79 -15.17
N ALA A 76 2.42 -6.18 -15.18
CA ALA A 76 1.87 -7.05 -16.22
C ALA A 76 1.82 -6.35 -17.59
N LEU A 77 1.39 -5.08 -17.64
CA LEU A 77 1.37 -4.27 -18.86
C LEU A 77 2.78 -4.09 -19.42
N VAL A 78 3.75 -3.75 -18.57
CA VAL A 78 5.16 -3.66 -18.96
C VAL A 78 5.69 -5.01 -19.47
N SER A 79 5.31 -6.12 -18.84
CA SER A 79 5.69 -7.47 -19.31
C SER A 79 5.08 -7.83 -20.68
N MET A 80 3.95 -7.22 -21.03
CA MET A 80 3.32 -7.35 -22.35
C MET A 80 3.93 -6.39 -23.39
N GLY A 81 4.97 -5.62 -23.03
CA GLY A 81 5.62 -4.64 -23.91
C GLY A 81 4.87 -3.31 -24.01
N ILE A 82 3.98 -3.02 -23.06
CA ILE A 82 3.27 -1.74 -22.99
C ILE A 82 4.04 -0.81 -22.05
N ASP A 83 4.71 0.18 -22.65
CA ASP A 83 5.37 1.24 -21.89
C ASP A 83 4.33 2.13 -21.22
N LEU A 84 4.36 2.15 -19.90
CA LEU A 84 3.51 3.04 -19.12
C LEU A 84 4.27 4.32 -18.80
N PRO A 85 3.66 5.51 -18.95
CA PRO A 85 4.25 6.73 -18.45
C PRO A 85 4.43 6.55 -16.94
N GLN A 86 5.67 6.63 -16.46
CA GLN A 86 5.95 6.72 -15.04
C GLN A 86 5.36 8.05 -14.56
N PHE A 87 4.12 8.02 -14.07
CA PHE A 87 3.60 9.11 -13.27
C PHE A 87 4.52 9.16 -12.06
N GLY A 88 5.33 10.23 -11.97
CA GLY A 88 6.40 10.36 -10.98
C GLY A 88 5.90 9.85 -9.65
N GLU A 89 6.54 8.77 -9.17
CA GLU A 89 6.20 8.10 -7.93
C GLU A 89 6.09 9.19 -6.85
N ILE A 90 4.88 9.38 -6.32
CA ILE A 90 4.68 10.40 -5.29
C ILE A 90 5.51 9.92 -4.10
N ASP A 91 6.63 10.61 -3.84
CA ASP A 91 7.49 10.28 -2.71
C ASP A 91 6.64 10.15 -1.45
N LEU A 92 6.91 9.14 -0.63
CA LEU A 92 6.12 8.85 0.56
C LEU A 92 6.03 10.07 1.50
N GLU A 93 7.08 10.89 1.56
CA GLU A 93 7.04 12.17 2.28
C GLU A 93 6.00 13.14 1.69
N THR A 94 5.90 13.19 0.36
CA THR A 94 4.94 14.02 -0.36
C THR A 94 3.52 13.49 -0.14
N ALA A 95 3.32 12.17 -0.17
CA ALA A 95 2.03 11.55 0.15
C ALA A 95 1.55 11.91 1.56
N VAL A 96 2.42 11.76 2.58
CA VAL A 96 2.10 12.14 3.98
C VAL A 96 1.80 13.63 4.11
N ARG A 97 2.52 14.51 3.39
CA ARG A 97 2.26 15.96 3.41
C ARG A 97 0.88 16.30 2.83
N LEU A 98 0.50 15.65 1.73
CA LEU A 98 -0.71 15.93 0.97
C LEU A 98 -1.98 15.29 1.57
N ASP A 99 -1.85 14.32 2.47
CA ASP A 99 -2.98 13.64 3.11
C ASP A 99 -3.84 14.62 3.93
N ALA A 100 -5.13 14.76 3.62
CA ALA A 100 -6.02 15.69 4.32
C ALA A 100 -6.58 15.14 5.64
N ASP A 101 -6.54 13.83 5.84
CA ASP A 101 -7.13 13.15 6.99
C ASP A 101 -6.15 13.07 8.18
N LEU A 102 -4.85 13.25 7.92
CA LEU A 102 -3.83 13.29 8.96
C LEU A 102 -3.75 14.65 9.66
N SER A 103 -3.73 14.62 11.00
CA SER A 103 -3.45 15.81 11.81
C SER A 103 -2.03 16.32 11.60
N VAL A 104 -1.78 17.61 11.86
CA VAL A 104 -0.44 18.22 11.76
C VAL A 104 0.58 17.48 12.63
N ARG A 105 0.15 17.02 13.82
CA ARG A 105 0.98 16.25 14.75
C ARG A 105 1.37 14.90 14.16
N ASP A 106 0.40 14.17 13.61
CA ASP A 106 0.65 12.83 13.06
C ASP A 106 1.52 12.91 11.80
N LYS A 107 1.30 13.92 10.95
CA LYS A 107 2.18 14.23 9.82
C LYS A 107 3.62 14.46 10.28
N SER A 108 3.84 15.26 11.33
CA SER A 108 5.20 15.50 11.85
C SER A 108 5.87 14.22 12.35
N MET A 109 5.13 13.37 13.07
CA MET A 109 5.67 12.11 13.58
C MET A 109 6.07 11.16 12.46
N LEU A 110 5.21 11.01 11.45
CA LEU A 110 5.48 10.15 10.29
C LEU A 110 6.67 10.67 9.48
N LEU A 111 6.75 11.97 9.24
CA LEU A 111 7.88 12.57 8.51
C LEU A 111 9.22 12.40 9.25
N ASP A 112 9.22 12.52 10.58
CA ASP A 112 10.44 12.30 11.38
C ASP A 112 10.87 10.83 11.37
N LEU A 113 9.91 9.90 11.40
CA LEU A 113 10.18 8.47 11.28
C LEU A 113 10.76 8.12 9.90
N LEU A 114 10.19 8.67 8.83
CA LEU A 114 10.70 8.49 7.46
C LEU A 114 12.12 9.03 7.29
N ARG A 115 12.44 10.17 7.91
CA ARG A 115 13.80 10.72 7.95
C ARG A 115 14.76 9.79 8.68
N GLY A 116 14.34 9.25 9.83
CA GLY A 116 15.15 8.30 10.61
C GLY A 116 15.46 7.03 9.83
N MET A 117 14.51 6.51 9.05
CA MET A 117 14.71 5.32 8.20
C MET A 117 15.67 5.56 7.03
N ARG A 118 15.76 6.79 6.51
CA ARG A 118 16.66 7.16 5.39
C ARG A 118 18.11 7.35 5.82
N GLN A 119 18.38 7.56 7.11
CA GLN A 119 19.75 7.65 7.60
C GLN A 119 20.31 6.24 7.82
N PRO A 120 21.32 5.80 7.05
CA PRO A 120 21.96 4.51 7.28
C PRO A 120 22.65 4.54 8.64
N GLY A 121 22.06 3.84 9.61
CA GLY A 121 22.70 3.33 10.81
C GLY A 121 23.66 4.27 11.54
N GLU A 122 23.11 5.17 12.38
CA GLU A 122 23.75 5.49 13.65
C GLU A 122 23.20 4.59 14.76
N THR A 123 23.21 3.27 14.55
CA THR A 123 22.99 2.31 15.65
C THR A 123 24.32 1.96 16.29
N ALA A 124 24.74 2.78 17.25
CA ALA A 124 25.26 2.33 18.55
C ALA A 124 25.89 3.47 19.35
N ARG A 125 25.07 4.38 19.88
CA ARG A 125 25.20 4.77 21.30
C ARG A 125 23.81 4.93 21.87
N HIS A 126 23.34 3.86 22.49
CA HIS A 126 22.43 3.97 23.62
C HIS A 126 23.11 4.87 24.67
N ARG A 127 22.94 6.18 24.54
CA ARG A 127 23.11 7.10 25.66
C ARG A 127 21.83 6.96 26.46
N PRO A 128 21.88 6.56 27.74
CA PRO A 128 20.71 6.66 28.58
C PRO A 128 20.19 8.10 28.50
N ILE A 129 18.88 8.24 28.25
CA ILE A 129 18.15 9.48 28.45
C ILE A 129 18.27 9.78 29.95
N GLY A 130 19.30 10.53 30.34
CA GLY A 130 19.60 10.72 31.76
C GLY A 130 20.99 11.25 32.13
N ALA A 131 21.72 11.91 31.23
CA ALA A 131 22.94 12.63 31.62
C ALA A 131 22.97 14.01 30.96
N VAL A 132 22.03 14.87 31.38
CA VAL A 132 22.25 16.32 31.29
C VAL A 132 23.45 16.61 32.19
N ARG A 133 24.63 16.81 31.57
CA ARG A 133 25.71 17.50 32.27
C ARG A 133 25.23 18.93 32.47
N TYR A 134 24.70 19.21 33.65
CA TYR A 134 24.67 20.56 34.16
C TYR A 134 26.14 20.97 34.31
N HIS A 135 26.68 21.66 33.31
CA HIS A 135 27.76 22.59 33.61
C HIS A 135 27.14 23.56 34.62
N LYS A 136 27.70 23.61 35.83
CA LYS A 136 27.35 24.65 36.80
C LYS A 136 27.74 25.96 36.14
N VAL A 137 26.82 26.57 35.42
CA VAL A 137 26.97 27.95 34.95
C VAL A 137 26.98 28.76 36.23
N THR A 138 28.12 29.38 36.51
CA THR A 138 28.23 30.25 37.66
C THR A 138 27.32 31.46 37.44
N ALA A 139 26.80 32.06 38.51
CA ALA A 139 25.92 33.23 38.40
C ALA A 139 26.59 34.35 37.58
N GLU A 140 27.92 34.47 37.65
CA GLU A 140 28.72 35.43 36.88
C GLU A 140 28.72 35.14 35.37
N GLU A 141 28.74 33.88 34.95
CA GLU A 141 28.68 33.51 33.53
C GLU A 141 27.29 33.75 32.94
N LEU A 142 26.25 33.57 33.75
CA LEU A 142 24.87 33.85 33.36
C LEU A 142 24.65 35.37 33.20
N ASP A 143 25.12 36.17 34.17
CA ASP A 143 25.03 37.64 34.10
C ASP A 143 25.85 38.19 32.92
N ALA A 144 27.01 37.62 32.63
CA ALA A 144 27.83 38.02 31.49
C ALA A 144 27.20 37.64 30.13
N ALA A 145 26.44 36.55 30.06
CA ALA A 145 25.71 36.15 28.86
C ALA A 145 24.48 37.02 28.63
N VAL A 146 23.76 37.37 29.71
CA VAL A 146 22.59 38.26 29.66
C VAL A 146 23.02 39.69 29.31
N ALA A 147 24.12 40.19 29.87
CA ALA A 147 24.68 41.50 29.51
C ALA A 147 25.04 41.59 28.02
N ARG A 148 25.69 40.54 27.48
CA ARG A 148 26.03 40.46 26.04
C ARG A 148 24.80 40.38 25.13
N ALA A 149 23.77 39.66 25.56
CA ALA A 149 22.51 39.58 24.82
C ALA A 149 21.76 40.92 24.81
N LEU A 150 21.82 41.69 25.90
CA LEU A 150 21.17 42.99 26.02
C LEU A 150 21.92 44.11 25.27
N GLU A 151 23.26 44.06 25.20
CA GLU A 151 24.06 44.97 24.36
C GLU A 151 23.76 44.79 22.87
N HIS A 152 23.61 43.54 22.42
CA HIS A 152 23.27 43.24 21.03
C HIS A 152 21.86 43.71 20.63
N MET A 153 20.98 43.97 21.61
CA MET A 153 19.62 44.48 21.40
C MET A 153 19.47 45.98 21.67
N GLY A 154 20.55 46.71 22.01
CA GLY A 154 20.54 48.18 22.15
C GLY A 154 19.72 48.72 23.32
N VAL A 155 19.50 47.94 24.38
CA VAL A 155 18.67 48.34 25.52
C VAL A 155 19.54 48.97 26.62
N ALA A 156 19.51 50.30 26.74
CA ALA A 156 20.16 51.00 27.84
C ALA A 156 19.54 50.63 29.20
N HIS A 157 20.41 50.43 30.20
CA HIS A 157 20.09 49.97 31.55
C HIS A 157 18.90 50.68 32.22
N ALA A 158 17.77 49.99 32.29
CA ALA A 158 16.73 50.25 33.28
C ALA A 158 16.79 49.15 34.35
N ARG A 159 17.22 49.52 35.56
CA ARG A 159 17.07 48.71 36.77
C ARG A 159 15.59 48.38 36.97
N LEU A 160 15.24 47.10 36.99
CA LEU A 160 13.92 46.61 37.41
C LEU A 160 14.05 45.44 38.40
N PRO A 161 13.02 45.24 39.25
CA PRO A 161 13.19 44.79 40.62
C PRO A 161 13.08 43.28 40.80
N SER A 162 13.65 42.83 41.92
CA SER A 162 13.46 41.53 42.57
C SER A 162 11.99 41.07 42.54
N HIS A 163 11.69 40.09 41.69
CA HIS A 163 10.43 39.35 41.75
C HIS A 163 10.57 38.10 42.62
N SER A 164 9.91 38.21 43.78
CA SER A 164 9.52 37.19 44.73
C SER A 164 9.00 35.89 44.08
N GLN A 165 9.47 34.75 44.58
CA GLN A 165 8.81 33.46 44.40
C GLN A 165 7.34 33.54 44.85
N PRO A 166 6.39 32.89 44.14
CA PRO A 166 5.06 32.68 44.66
C PRO A 166 5.12 31.71 45.87
N PRO A 167 4.27 31.89 46.88
CA PRO A 167 4.28 31.03 48.06
C PRO A 167 3.84 29.61 47.70
N TYR A 168 4.63 28.64 48.15
CA TYR A 168 4.33 27.22 48.13
C TYR A 168 3.04 26.94 48.93
N ASN A 169 2.00 26.42 48.29
CA ASN A 169 0.77 25.98 48.94
C ASN A 169 0.81 24.44 49.12
N PRO A 170 0.97 23.92 50.35
CA PRO A 170 1.07 22.48 50.59
C PRO A 170 -0.28 21.73 50.50
N GLU A 171 -1.44 22.40 50.42
CA GLU A 171 -2.74 21.71 50.37
C GLU A 171 -3.05 21.08 49.00
N ALA A 172 -2.47 21.57 47.91
CA ALA A 172 -2.72 21.02 46.57
C ALA A 172 -2.06 19.64 46.33
N ALA A 173 -1.15 19.21 47.21
CA ALA A 173 -0.44 17.94 47.10
C ALA A 173 -1.19 16.75 47.74
N GLN A 174 -2.18 16.99 48.61
CA GLN A 174 -2.87 15.90 49.34
C GLN A 174 -4.09 15.33 48.62
N LEU A 175 -4.56 15.95 47.54
CA LEU A 175 -5.70 15.47 46.74
C LEU A 175 -5.34 14.50 45.61
N ALA A 176 -4.05 14.18 45.43
CA ALA A 176 -3.57 13.30 44.36
C ALA A 176 -3.27 11.85 44.80
N GLU A 177 -3.38 11.52 46.09
CA GLU A 177 -3.04 10.17 46.62
C GLU A 177 -4.25 9.26 46.95
N GLU A 178 -5.51 9.69 46.77
CA GLU A 178 -6.69 8.90 47.20
C GLU A 178 -7.44 8.12 46.09
N THR A 179 -6.90 7.95 44.87
CA THR A 179 -7.63 7.25 43.79
C THR A 179 -7.07 5.91 43.32
N GLU A 180 -6.13 5.28 44.05
CA GLU A 180 -5.53 3.98 43.66
C GLU A 180 -5.86 2.81 44.60
N SER A 181 -7.05 2.78 45.21
CA SER A 181 -7.49 1.63 46.01
C SER A 181 -8.97 1.38 45.87
N ASP A 182 -9.37 0.77 44.75
CA ASP A 182 -10.46 -0.23 44.69
C ASP A 182 -10.71 -0.64 43.25
N LEU A 183 -10.12 -1.77 42.83
CA LEU A 183 -10.58 -2.59 41.70
C LEU A 183 -9.91 -3.97 41.78
N HIS A 184 -10.25 -4.71 42.84
CA HIS A 184 -10.05 -6.16 42.88
C HIS A 184 -11.23 -6.81 42.14
N VAL A 185 -11.01 -7.27 40.91
CA VAL A 185 -12.02 -8.01 40.14
C VAL A 185 -11.71 -9.49 40.26
N ASP A 186 -12.56 -10.18 41.04
CA ASP A 186 -12.61 -11.64 41.14
C ASP A 186 -12.88 -12.28 39.77
N HIS A 187 -11.90 -13.00 39.23
CA HIS A 187 -12.10 -13.91 38.10
C HIS A 187 -12.53 -15.28 38.62
N SER A 188 -13.79 -15.42 38.98
CA SER A 188 -14.43 -16.72 39.24
C SER A 188 -15.94 -16.67 39.01
N ALA A 189 -16.36 -16.78 37.74
CA ALA A 189 -17.73 -17.22 37.40
C ALA A 189 -17.83 -17.69 35.94
N GLY A 190 -18.15 -18.98 35.77
CA GLY A 190 -19.09 -19.52 34.77
C GLY A 190 -18.88 -19.18 33.29
N ARG A 191 -18.35 -20.14 32.53
CA ARG A 191 -18.67 -20.29 31.10
C ARG A 191 -20.18 -20.61 30.96
N PRO A 192 -21.00 -19.80 30.28
CA PRO A 192 -22.24 -20.29 29.72
C PRO A 192 -21.94 -21.09 28.45
N ASP A 193 -22.44 -22.32 28.45
CA ASP A 193 -22.48 -23.25 27.34
C ASP A 193 -23.32 -22.64 26.19
N ALA A 194 -22.65 -22.13 25.16
CA ALA A 194 -23.31 -21.60 23.98
C ALA A 194 -23.63 -22.76 23.03
N ALA A 195 -24.90 -23.18 23.05
CA ALA A 195 -25.46 -24.15 22.12
C ALA A 195 -25.25 -23.70 20.65
N PRO A 196 -25.03 -24.65 19.70
CA PRO A 196 -24.88 -24.32 18.30
C PRO A 196 -26.17 -23.72 17.74
N LEU A 197 -26.06 -22.56 17.08
CA LEU A 197 -27.16 -22.00 16.30
C LEU A 197 -27.40 -22.90 15.08
N GLU A 198 -28.44 -23.74 15.14
CA GLU A 198 -28.98 -24.44 13.98
C GLU A 198 -29.47 -23.41 12.97
N GLN A 199 -28.75 -23.28 11.85
CA GLN A 199 -29.28 -22.59 10.67
C GLN A 199 -30.34 -23.48 10.02
N PRO A 200 -31.52 -22.95 9.66
CA PRO A 200 -32.52 -23.74 8.95
C PRO A 200 -31.97 -24.16 7.57
N PRO A 201 -32.33 -25.36 7.07
CA PRO A 201 -31.88 -25.83 5.78
C PRO A 201 -32.41 -24.89 4.67
N PHE A 202 -31.48 -24.34 3.90
CA PHE A 202 -31.78 -23.59 2.69
C PHE A 202 -32.59 -24.46 1.72
N ASP A 203 -33.90 -24.22 1.65
CA ASP A 203 -34.79 -24.86 0.69
C ASP A 203 -34.56 -24.27 -0.71
N ARG A 204 -33.69 -24.93 -1.49
CA ARG A 204 -33.36 -24.56 -2.88
C ARG A 204 -34.57 -24.54 -3.82
N SER A 205 -35.69 -25.12 -3.41
CA SER A 205 -36.90 -25.26 -4.23
C SER A 205 -37.64 -23.94 -4.44
N ARG A 206 -37.43 -22.92 -3.59
CA ARG A 206 -38.11 -21.62 -3.70
C ARG A 206 -37.43 -20.60 -4.61
N LEU A 207 -36.15 -20.77 -4.94
CA LEU A 207 -35.41 -19.82 -5.79
C LEU A 207 -35.64 -20.04 -7.30
N LEU A 208 -36.17 -21.19 -7.71
CA LEU A 208 -36.45 -21.51 -9.11
C LEU A 208 -37.84 -21.06 -9.60
N ALA A 209 -38.73 -20.63 -8.71
CA ALA A 209 -40.10 -20.22 -9.06
C ALA A 209 -40.25 -18.71 -9.36
N ALA A 210 -39.20 -17.90 -9.17
CA ALA A 210 -39.27 -16.44 -9.32
C ALA A 210 -38.65 -15.91 -10.63
N MET A 211 -38.28 -16.80 -11.57
CA MET A 211 -37.67 -16.39 -12.85
C MET A 211 -38.46 -16.82 -14.10
N SER A 212 -39.74 -17.19 -13.94
CA SER A 212 -40.64 -17.44 -15.08
C SER A 212 -41.51 -16.21 -15.38
N GLU A 213 -41.14 -15.53 -16.48
CA GLU A 213 -41.92 -14.61 -17.34
C GLU A 213 -42.29 -13.22 -16.79
N PRO A 214 -42.43 -12.16 -17.62
CA PRO A 214 -42.77 -12.12 -19.07
C PRO A 214 -41.73 -11.28 -19.90
N ASP A 215 -41.78 -10.98 -21.20
CA ASP A 215 -42.81 -10.70 -22.20
C ASP A 215 -42.29 -11.11 -23.60
N GLN A 216 -43.07 -11.87 -24.38
CA GLN A 216 -42.94 -11.95 -25.83
C GLN A 216 -44.06 -11.15 -26.45
N GLU A 217 -43.78 -9.90 -26.86
CA GLU A 217 -44.60 -9.21 -27.85
C GLU A 217 -43.72 -8.28 -28.72
N ASP A 218 -43.88 -8.47 -30.03
CA ASP A 218 -43.62 -7.52 -31.11
C ASP A 218 -42.23 -6.91 -31.32
N ARG A 219 -41.53 -7.47 -32.32
CA ARG A 219 -41.26 -6.70 -33.56
C ARG A 219 -40.85 -7.58 -34.74
N ALA A 220 -41.82 -7.84 -35.60
CA ALA A 220 -41.60 -8.10 -37.01
C ALA A 220 -41.02 -6.83 -37.68
N GLY A 221 -39.88 -6.94 -38.35
CA GLY A 221 -39.22 -5.77 -38.94
C GLY A 221 -38.05 -6.09 -39.87
N LYS A 222 -38.34 -6.81 -40.97
CA LYS A 222 -37.68 -6.75 -42.29
C LYS A 222 -36.31 -6.05 -42.36
N SER A 223 -35.26 -6.80 -42.68
CA SER A 223 -34.37 -6.41 -43.77
C SER A 223 -33.68 -7.61 -44.43
N ARG A 224 -33.90 -7.67 -45.74
CA ARG A 224 -33.34 -8.60 -46.71
C ARG A 224 -31.96 -8.11 -47.15
N ARG A 225 -31.18 -9.02 -47.75
CA ARG A 225 -29.87 -8.87 -48.42
C ARG A 225 -28.71 -8.82 -47.41
N SER A 226 -27.72 -9.69 -47.49
CA SER A 226 -26.94 -10.01 -48.69
C SER A 226 -26.37 -11.43 -48.63
N ARG A 227 -26.56 -12.18 -49.72
CA ARG A 227 -25.81 -13.39 -50.06
C ARG A 227 -24.48 -12.98 -50.70
N ARG A 228 -23.37 -13.55 -50.22
CA ARG A 228 -22.18 -13.94 -51.00
C ARG A 228 -21.19 -14.61 -50.04
N SER A 229 -21.29 -15.93 -49.86
CA SER A 229 -20.45 -16.93 -50.55
C SER A 229 -18.97 -16.55 -50.53
N LYS A 230 -18.27 -17.02 -49.49
CA LYS A 230 -16.81 -17.01 -49.37
C LYS A 230 -16.32 -18.45 -49.58
N VAL A 231 -16.60 -18.94 -50.78
CA VAL A 231 -16.05 -20.16 -51.39
C VAL A 231 -15.71 -19.72 -52.81
N ASP A 232 -14.54 -20.12 -53.30
CA ASP A 232 -13.91 -19.70 -54.57
C ASP A 232 -13.09 -18.40 -54.52
N LEU A 233 -11.91 -18.50 -53.92
CA LEU A 233 -10.75 -17.69 -54.31
C LEU A 233 -9.49 -18.59 -54.31
N GLU A 234 -9.62 -19.77 -54.90
CA GLU A 234 -8.50 -20.47 -55.52
C GLU A 234 -8.70 -20.33 -57.04
N GLN A 235 -7.60 -20.13 -57.77
CA GLN A 235 -7.51 -19.97 -59.24
C GLN A 235 -7.55 -18.51 -59.76
N ARG A 236 -6.39 -17.86 -59.67
CA ARG A 236 -5.83 -16.97 -60.70
C ARG A 236 -4.34 -17.30 -60.75
N GLU A 237 -3.90 -18.12 -61.71
CA GLU A 237 -3.34 -17.66 -62.99
C GLU A 237 -2.11 -16.77 -62.69
N HIS A 238 -0.87 -17.27 -62.68
CA HIS A 238 -0.15 -18.01 -63.73
C HIS A 238 -0.11 -17.24 -65.07
N GLU A 239 0.44 -16.03 -65.05
CA GLU A 239 1.03 -15.40 -66.23
C GLU A 239 2.36 -14.75 -65.82
N LEU A 240 3.46 -15.40 -66.21
CA LEU A 240 4.79 -14.81 -66.28
C LEU A 240 4.83 -14.00 -67.60
N PRO A 241 5.19 -12.72 -67.60
CA PRO A 241 5.55 -12.05 -68.84
C PRO A 241 6.98 -12.48 -69.25
N GLU A 242 7.05 -12.98 -70.47
CA GLU A 242 8.24 -13.32 -71.24
C GLU A 242 9.08 -12.07 -71.51
N ASP A 243 10.40 -12.25 -71.45
CA ASP A 243 11.43 -11.70 -72.33
C ASP A 243 11.24 -10.27 -72.88
N ASP A 244 11.91 -9.31 -72.23
CA ASP A 244 12.43 -8.12 -72.92
C ASP A 244 13.97 -8.17 -72.93
N ASP A 245 14.47 -8.76 -74.01
CA ASP A 245 15.81 -8.52 -74.56
C ASP A 245 16.00 -7.02 -74.84
N PHE A 246 16.90 -6.33 -74.14
CA PHE A 246 17.54 -5.12 -74.69
C PHE A 246 18.97 -4.92 -74.15
N HIS A 247 19.89 -5.49 -74.93
CA HIS A 247 21.23 -5.05 -75.35
C HIS A 247 22.28 -4.50 -74.36
N GLU A 248 23.39 -5.25 -74.32
CA GLU A 248 24.77 -4.76 -74.18
C GLU A 248 25.09 -3.61 -75.15
N GLN A 249 25.72 -2.54 -74.67
CA GLN A 249 27.13 -2.16 -74.92
C GLN A 249 27.41 -0.73 -74.44
#